data_AF-A0A7K8R2T0-F1
#
_entry.id   AF-A0A7K8R2T0-F1
#
_cell.length_a   1.000
_cell.length_b   1.000
_cell.length_c   1.000
_cell.angle_alpha   90.00
_cell.angle_beta   90.00
_cell.angle_gamma   90.00
#
_symmetry.space_group_name_H-M   'P 1'
#
loop_
_entity.id
_entity.type
_entity.pdbx_description
1 polymer ?
#
loop_
_entity_poly.entity_id
_entity_poly.type
_entity_poly.pdbx_seq_one_letter_code
_entity_poly.pdbx_strand_id
1 'polypeptide(L)'
;MAAPWLRALRGPGGGRSFGTAAVLWKRAAPLGPMPNEDIDVSNLETLEKYRSFTRYFRLAEKESRKPRWWRTYRQHTTPPAEPQTDISLPRARLSRAKEIKERKMILRENRRNAEMERAARLRTVLIPLEDVRAEWERTSGPFHKQRVAKHCGVFRDLFKGATFTPWVSLRVEYSQEDEHLVPVYYGNMVTPSEASSPPTVSYEADKGSLWTLLLTNPDGHLRDADSEYLHWLVTNIPGNDIKSGKEICHYLPPFPAMGTGYHRFIFLLFKQEGPIDFSEDTRPTP
;
A
#
# COMPACT_ATOMS: atom_id res chain seq x y z
N MET A 1 24.61 -52.92 -25.85
CA MET A 1 24.32 -54.07 -26.73
C MET A 1 23.66 -53.51 -27.98
N ALA A 2 24.47 -53.23 -29.00
CA ALA A 2 24.65 -54.09 -30.18
C ALA A 2 23.50 -53.87 -31.18
N ALA A 3 23.84 -53.16 -32.26
CA ALA A 3 23.06 -53.10 -33.50
C ALA A 3 22.95 -54.50 -34.13
N PRO A 4 22.09 -54.65 -35.14
CA PRO A 4 22.53 -55.34 -36.32
C PRO A 4 22.35 -54.49 -37.57
N TRP A 5 23.47 -54.35 -38.27
CA TRP A 5 23.53 -54.01 -39.68
C TRP A 5 22.93 -55.15 -40.51
N LEU A 6 22.08 -54.82 -41.48
CA LEU A 6 21.88 -55.64 -42.67
C LEU A 6 21.99 -54.76 -43.91
N ARG A 7 22.89 -55.19 -44.78
CA ARG A 7 23.37 -54.54 -46.00
C ARG A 7 22.86 -55.36 -47.17
N ALA A 8 22.14 -54.76 -48.10
CA ALA A 8 21.86 -55.23 -49.47
C ALA A 8 20.91 -54.19 -50.10
N LEU A 9 21.01 -53.70 -51.34
CA LEU A 9 21.85 -53.93 -52.51
C LEU A 9 21.80 -52.62 -53.33
N ARG A 10 22.88 -52.26 -54.02
CA ARG A 10 22.88 -51.18 -55.02
C ARG A 10 22.04 -51.60 -56.23
N GLY A 11 21.12 -50.74 -56.65
CA GLY A 11 20.60 -50.67 -58.01
C GLY A 11 20.64 -49.20 -58.47
N PRO A 12 21.22 -48.86 -59.63
CA PRO A 12 21.29 -47.48 -60.11
C PRO A 12 20.03 -47.18 -60.93
N GLY A 13 19.27 -46.15 -60.56
CA GLY A 13 18.06 -45.77 -61.29
C GLY A 13 17.65 -44.36 -60.93
N GLY A 14 17.60 -43.50 -61.94
CA GLY A 14 17.45 -42.05 -61.83
C GLY A 14 16.16 -41.57 -61.17
N GLY A 15 16.24 -40.35 -60.63
CA GLY A 15 15.09 -39.59 -60.16
C GLY A 15 15.37 -38.87 -58.86
N ARG A 16 15.98 -37.68 -58.91
CA ARG A 16 15.86 -36.72 -57.80
C ARG A 16 14.41 -36.25 -57.75
N SER A 17 13.56 -36.97 -57.02
CA SER A 17 12.28 -36.43 -56.59
C SER A 17 12.56 -35.35 -55.56
N PHE A 18 12.32 -34.09 -55.92
CA PHE A 18 12.18 -33.02 -54.94
C PHE A 18 10.98 -33.34 -54.07
N GLY A 19 11.22 -34.02 -52.94
CA GLY A 19 10.22 -34.17 -51.90
C GLY A 19 10.00 -32.81 -51.27
N THR A 20 8.88 -32.18 -51.61
CA THR A 20 8.31 -31.10 -50.82
C THR A 20 7.96 -31.68 -49.45
N ALA A 21 8.89 -31.58 -48.50
CA ALA A 21 8.59 -31.80 -47.10
C ALA A 21 7.66 -30.67 -46.65
N ALA A 22 6.36 -30.86 -46.86
CA ALA A 22 5.34 -30.07 -46.23
C ALA A 22 5.51 -30.25 -44.71
N VAL A 23 6.08 -29.25 -44.05
CA VAL A 23 6.10 -29.19 -42.59
C VAL A 23 4.63 -29.08 -42.19
N LEU A 24 4.05 -30.21 -41.80
CA LEU A 24 2.78 -30.27 -41.09
C LEU A 24 2.98 -29.51 -39.78
N TRP A 25 2.62 -28.23 -39.79
CA TRP A 25 2.49 -27.46 -38.56
C TRP A 25 1.44 -28.17 -37.71
N LYS A 26 1.89 -28.90 -36.68
CA LYS A 26 1.01 -29.51 -35.69
C LYS A 26 0.31 -28.37 -34.95
N ARG A 27 -0.92 -28.07 -35.36
CA ARG A 27 -1.77 -27.10 -34.64
C ARG A 27 -2.19 -27.73 -33.32
N ALA A 28 -1.94 -27.03 -32.22
CA ALA A 28 -2.46 -27.39 -30.91
C ALA A 28 -3.74 -26.61 -30.62
N ALA A 29 -4.71 -27.25 -29.98
CA ALA A 29 -5.89 -26.56 -29.46
C ALA A 29 -5.48 -25.58 -28.35
N PRO A 30 -6.16 -24.42 -28.22
CA PRO A 30 -5.89 -23.48 -27.15
C PRO A 30 -6.19 -24.11 -25.78
N LEU A 31 -5.42 -23.74 -24.75
CA LEU A 31 -5.55 -24.31 -23.40
C LEU A 31 -6.72 -23.70 -22.59
N GLY A 32 -7.39 -22.70 -23.15
CA GLY A 32 -8.53 -22.01 -22.56
C GLY A 32 -9.21 -21.12 -23.59
N PRO A 33 -10.24 -20.36 -23.20
CA PRO A 33 -10.98 -19.50 -24.11
C PRO A 33 -10.07 -18.46 -24.76
N MET A 34 -10.20 -18.26 -26.08
CA MET A 34 -9.47 -17.22 -26.80
C MET A 34 -10.14 -15.86 -26.61
N PRO A 35 -9.38 -14.76 -26.72
CA PRO A 35 -9.99 -13.43 -26.77
C PRO A 35 -11.01 -13.32 -27.91
N ASN A 36 -12.13 -12.65 -27.64
CA ASN A 36 -13.17 -12.30 -28.62
C ASN A 36 -13.95 -13.49 -29.24
N GLU A 37 -13.91 -14.68 -28.65
CA GLU A 37 -14.74 -15.82 -29.08
C GLU A 37 -16.24 -15.58 -28.86
N ASP A 38 -16.56 -14.70 -27.92
CA ASP A 38 -17.90 -14.26 -27.54
C ASP A 38 -18.53 -13.27 -28.52
N ILE A 39 -17.78 -12.78 -29.52
CA ILE A 39 -18.28 -11.85 -30.53
C ILE A 39 -18.97 -12.64 -31.65
N ASP A 40 -20.28 -12.42 -31.83
CA ASP A 40 -21.00 -12.96 -32.99
C ASP A 40 -20.56 -12.25 -34.28
N VAL A 41 -19.79 -12.95 -35.11
CA VAL A 41 -19.24 -12.46 -36.37
C VAL A 41 -20.29 -12.49 -37.50
N SER A 42 -21.43 -13.16 -37.30
CA SER A 42 -22.46 -13.30 -38.33
C SER A 42 -23.09 -11.95 -38.69
N ASN A 43 -23.24 -11.05 -37.71
CA ASN A 43 -23.87 -9.75 -37.87
C ASN A 43 -22.94 -8.59 -37.42
N LEU A 44 -21.79 -8.45 -38.09
CA LEU A 44 -20.79 -7.43 -37.73
C LEU A 44 -21.30 -5.98 -37.82
N GLU A 45 -22.22 -5.68 -38.72
CA GLU A 45 -22.71 -4.32 -38.96
C GLU A 45 -23.65 -3.84 -37.84
N THR A 46 -24.39 -4.75 -37.21
CA THR A 46 -25.33 -4.43 -36.13
C THR A 46 -24.65 -4.30 -34.77
N LEU A 47 -23.39 -4.72 -34.63
CA LEU A 47 -22.66 -4.67 -33.37
C LEU A 47 -22.33 -3.23 -32.94
N GLU A 48 -22.51 -2.96 -31.65
CA GLU A 48 -22.14 -1.69 -31.06
C GLU A 48 -20.61 -1.49 -31.11
N LYS A 49 -20.16 -0.53 -31.92
CA LYS A 49 -18.74 -0.21 -32.05
C LYS A 49 -18.26 0.66 -30.89
N TYR A 50 -16.96 0.62 -30.61
CA TYR A 50 -16.35 1.41 -29.54
C TYR A 50 -16.53 2.93 -29.72
N ARG A 51 -16.44 3.45 -30.94
CA ARG A 51 -16.65 4.87 -31.33
C ARG A 51 -15.76 5.91 -30.63
N SER A 52 -14.94 5.50 -29.66
CA SER A 52 -14.01 6.34 -28.92
C SER A 52 -12.83 5.50 -28.42
N PHE A 53 -11.64 6.08 -28.46
CA PHE A 53 -10.44 5.44 -27.94
C PHE A 53 -10.56 5.15 -26.43
N THR A 54 -11.14 6.08 -25.66
CA THR A 54 -11.28 5.95 -24.20
C THR A 54 -12.17 4.78 -23.79
N ARG A 55 -13.25 4.49 -24.53
CA ARG A 55 -14.11 3.33 -24.28
C ARG A 55 -13.35 2.02 -24.53
N TYR A 56 -12.63 1.94 -25.64
CA TYR A 56 -11.77 0.80 -25.95
C TYR A 56 -10.70 0.60 -24.87
N PHE A 57 -9.97 1.68 -24.53
CA PHE A 57 -8.88 1.64 -23.57
C PHE A 57 -9.34 1.14 -22.18
N ARG A 58 -10.48 1.62 -21.68
CA ARG A 58 -11.06 1.14 -20.41
C ARG A 58 -11.37 -0.36 -20.44
N LEU A 59 -11.80 -0.90 -21.56
CA LEU A 59 -12.10 -2.33 -21.71
C LEU A 59 -10.80 -3.13 -21.83
N ALA A 60 -9.83 -2.64 -22.60
CA ALA A 60 -8.50 -3.24 -22.71
C ALA A 60 -7.78 -3.31 -21.35
N GLU A 61 -7.83 -2.26 -20.53
CA GLU A 61 -7.27 -2.28 -19.16
C GLU A 61 -7.96 -3.29 -18.24
N LYS A 62 -9.28 -3.46 -18.37
CA LYS A 62 -10.00 -4.49 -17.60
C LYS A 62 -9.57 -5.89 -18.04
N GLU A 63 -9.45 -6.11 -19.34
CA GLU A 63 -9.03 -7.40 -19.91
C GLU A 63 -7.57 -7.73 -19.57
N SER A 64 -6.69 -6.73 -19.42
CA SER A 64 -5.28 -6.93 -19.07
C SER A 64 -5.05 -7.31 -17.61
N ARG A 65 -5.98 -6.94 -16.70
CA ARG A 65 -5.92 -7.28 -15.27
C ARG A 65 -6.39 -8.70 -14.96
N LYS A 66 -7.16 -9.33 -15.87
CA LYS A 66 -7.67 -10.69 -15.70
C LYS A 66 -6.53 -11.72 -15.79
N PRO A 67 -6.57 -12.80 -14.99
CA PRO A 67 -5.63 -13.90 -15.13
C PRO A 67 -5.83 -14.56 -16.51
N ARG A 68 -4.72 -14.93 -17.16
CA ARG A 68 -4.71 -15.60 -18.46
C ARG A 68 -3.89 -16.87 -18.38
N TRP A 69 -4.25 -17.84 -19.21
CA TRP A 69 -3.53 -19.11 -19.32
C TRP A 69 -2.22 -18.98 -20.10
N TRP A 70 -2.09 -17.97 -20.98
CA TRP A 70 -0.85 -17.66 -21.68
C TRP A 70 0.10 -16.80 -20.83
N ARG A 71 1.36 -16.70 -21.29
CA ARG A 71 2.39 -15.89 -20.64
C ARG A 71 2.00 -14.42 -20.62
N THR A 72 2.04 -13.80 -19.45
CA THR A 72 1.73 -12.37 -19.28
C THR A 72 2.88 -11.65 -18.61
N TYR A 73 3.06 -10.37 -18.91
CA TYR A 73 4.07 -9.52 -18.27
C TYR A 73 3.99 -9.56 -16.74
N ARG A 74 2.76 -9.60 -16.19
CA ARG A 74 2.49 -9.64 -14.75
C ARG A 74 3.06 -10.89 -14.08
N GLN A 75 3.02 -12.06 -14.74
CA GLN A 75 3.60 -13.29 -14.20
C GLN A 75 5.12 -13.18 -13.98
N HIS A 76 5.80 -12.32 -14.73
CA HIS A 76 7.25 -12.11 -14.61
C HIS A 76 7.63 -10.99 -13.65
N THR A 77 6.74 -10.03 -13.42
CA THR A 77 7.07 -8.82 -12.66
C THR A 77 6.45 -8.75 -11.28
N THR A 78 5.33 -9.42 -11.04
CA THR A 78 4.69 -9.41 -9.73
C THR A 78 4.97 -10.72 -8.98
N PRO A 79 5.61 -10.67 -7.80
CA PRO A 79 5.76 -11.87 -6.99
C PRO A 79 4.39 -12.41 -6.55
N PRO A 80 4.27 -13.72 -6.28
CA PRO A 80 3.04 -14.31 -5.77
C PRO A 80 2.63 -13.65 -4.45
N ALA A 81 1.32 -13.41 -4.29
CA ALA A 81 0.80 -12.78 -3.09
C ALA A 81 0.88 -13.75 -1.90
N GLU A 82 1.65 -13.36 -0.89
CA GLU A 82 1.69 -14.08 0.38
C GLU A 82 0.41 -13.82 1.20
N PRO A 83 -0.06 -14.81 1.98
CA PRO A 83 -1.19 -14.62 2.87
C PRO A 83 -0.89 -13.51 3.88
N GLN A 84 -1.71 -12.45 3.88
CA GLN A 84 -1.52 -11.31 4.76
C GLN A 84 -2.32 -11.52 6.06
N THR A 85 -1.61 -11.61 7.18
CA THR A 85 -2.23 -11.61 8.51
C THR A 85 -2.60 -10.18 8.90
N ASP A 86 -3.83 -9.99 9.41
CA ASP A 86 -4.29 -8.70 9.92
C ASP A 86 -4.11 -8.66 11.45
N ILE A 87 -3.28 -7.72 11.92
CA ILE A 87 -2.99 -7.48 13.35
C ILE A 87 -3.66 -6.17 13.85
N SER A 88 -4.67 -5.69 13.14
CA SER A 88 -5.42 -4.48 13.51
C SER A 88 -6.22 -4.61 14.79
N LEU A 89 -6.42 -3.47 15.48
CA LEU A 89 -7.43 -3.37 16.52
C LEU A 89 -8.84 -3.62 15.94
N PRO A 90 -9.71 -4.37 16.65
CA PRO A 90 -11.07 -4.59 16.21
C PRO A 90 -11.85 -3.26 16.26
N ARG A 91 -12.63 -3.00 15.20
CA ARG A 91 -13.48 -1.80 15.11
C ARG A 91 -14.95 -2.17 15.09
N ALA A 92 -15.74 -1.51 15.93
CA ALA A 92 -17.20 -1.58 15.87
C ALA A 92 -17.68 -1.04 14.52
N ARG A 93 -18.36 -1.88 13.74
CA ARG A 93 -18.93 -1.48 12.45
C ARG A 93 -20.18 -0.65 12.70
N LEU A 94 -20.17 0.59 12.24
CA LEU A 94 -21.37 1.43 12.21
C LEU A 94 -22.40 0.85 11.23
N SER A 95 -23.68 1.15 11.47
CA SER A 95 -24.76 0.74 10.58
C SER A 95 -24.66 1.50 9.26
N ARG A 96 -24.24 0.80 8.19
CA ARG A 96 -24.15 1.34 6.84
C ARG A 96 -25.44 2.02 6.36
N ALA A 97 -26.60 1.51 6.78
CA ALA A 97 -27.89 2.09 6.42
C ALA A 97 -28.08 3.50 7.00
N LYS A 98 -27.66 3.72 8.25
CA LYS A 98 -27.71 5.03 8.92
C LYS A 98 -26.78 6.02 8.23
N GLU A 99 -25.52 5.62 7.99
CA GLU A 99 -24.54 6.47 7.30
C GLU A 99 -25.01 6.90 5.90
N ILE A 100 -25.57 5.97 5.11
CA ILE A 100 -26.09 6.29 3.78
C ILE A 100 -27.26 7.27 3.87
N LYS A 101 -28.14 7.11 4.87
CA LYS A 101 -29.28 8.02 5.08
C LYS A 101 -28.78 9.43 5.38
N GLU A 102 -27.84 9.58 6.31
CA GLU A 102 -27.22 10.86 6.67
C GLU A 102 -26.55 11.54 5.47
N ARG A 103 -25.72 10.80 4.73
CA ARG A 103 -25.07 11.31 3.51
C ARG A 103 -26.07 11.77 2.45
N LYS A 104 -27.18 11.05 2.29
CA LYS A 104 -28.26 11.45 1.36
C LYS A 104 -28.98 12.71 1.82
N MET A 105 -29.15 12.92 3.14
CA MET A 105 -29.76 14.15 3.67
C MET A 105 -28.87 15.36 3.39
N ILE A 106 -27.58 15.27 3.69
CA ILE A 106 -26.58 16.32 3.39
C ILE A 106 -26.58 16.65 1.89
N LEU A 107 -26.55 15.63 1.02
CA LEU A 107 -26.60 15.85 -0.44
C LEU A 107 -27.89 16.55 -0.89
N ARG A 108 -29.03 16.25 -0.26
CA ARG A 108 -30.31 16.93 -0.56
C ARG A 108 -30.32 18.38 -0.08
N GLU A 109 -29.69 18.67 1.06
CA GLU A 109 -29.56 20.04 1.57
C GLU A 109 -28.63 20.87 0.70
N ASN A 110 -27.46 20.34 0.35
CA ASN A 110 -26.50 21.01 -0.54
C ASN A 110 -27.12 21.31 -1.91
N ARG A 111 -27.90 20.38 -2.47
CA ARG A 111 -28.62 20.60 -3.75
C ARG A 111 -29.78 21.59 -3.65
N ARG A 112 -30.39 21.76 -2.48
CA ARG A 112 -31.44 22.75 -2.24
C ARG A 112 -30.88 24.17 -2.13
N ASN A 113 -29.58 24.32 -1.82
CA ASN A 113 -28.93 25.61 -1.70
C ASN A 113 -28.67 26.25 -3.09
N ALA A 114 -29.45 27.29 -3.43
CA ALA A 114 -29.34 28.02 -4.69
C ALA A 114 -28.05 28.85 -4.81
N GLU A 115 -27.42 29.26 -3.70
CA GLU A 115 -26.12 29.95 -3.75
C GLU A 115 -25.01 28.98 -4.13
N MET A 116 -25.02 27.78 -3.54
CA MET A 116 -24.05 26.73 -3.86
C MET A 116 -24.17 26.28 -5.32
N GLU A 117 -25.39 26.17 -5.86
CA GLU A 117 -25.62 25.90 -7.29
C GLU A 117 -25.03 27.00 -8.19
N ARG A 118 -25.35 28.27 -7.89
CA ARG A 118 -24.85 29.41 -8.66
C ARG A 118 -23.33 29.48 -8.66
N ALA A 119 -22.72 29.31 -7.48
CA ALA A 119 -21.28 29.28 -7.33
C ALA A 119 -20.66 28.09 -8.09
N ALA A 120 -21.28 26.91 -8.07
CA ALA A 120 -20.77 25.74 -8.78
C ALA A 120 -20.80 25.96 -10.30
N ARG A 121 -21.87 26.56 -10.80
CA ARG A 121 -22.02 26.93 -12.23
C ARG A 121 -20.98 27.96 -12.66
N LEU A 122 -20.67 28.93 -11.80
CA LEU A 122 -19.64 29.94 -12.02
C LEU A 122 -18.21 29.45 -11.70
N ARG A 123 -18.06 28.22 -11.20
CA ARG A 123 -16.79 27.60 -10.77
C ARG A 123 -16.07 28.39 -9.66
N THR A 124 -16.82 29.04 -8.79
CA THR A 124 -16.31 29.83 -7.65
C THR A 124 -16.45 29.13 -6.30
N VAL A 125 -16.97 27.90 -6.27
CA VAL A 125 -17.10 27.13 -5.01
C VAL A 125 -15.72 26.80 -4.45
N LEU A 126 -15.52 27.15 -3.18
CA LEU A 126 -14.35 26.77 -2.40
C LEU A 126 -14.74 25.66 -1.43
N ILE A 127 -13.90 24.63 -1.34
CA ILE A 127 -14.08 23.51 -0.41
C ILE A 127 -13.12 23.71 0.76
N PRO A 128 -13.60 23.76 2.01
CA PRO A 128 -12.73 23.89 3.17
C PRO A 128 -11.85 22.64 3.32
N LEU A 129 -10.54 22.82 3.20
CA LEU A 129 -9.59 21.69 3.22
C LEU A 129 -9.45 21.06 4.60
N GLU A 130 -9.56 21.86 5.67
CA GLU A 130 -9.48 21.38 7.04
C GLU A 130 -10.62 20.41 7.37
N ASP A 131 -11.85 20.73 6.96
CA ASP A 131 -13.02 19.87 7.17
C ASP A 131 -12.91 18.57 6.36
N VAL A 132 -12.43 18.68 5.11
CA VAL A 132 -12.17 17.50 4.26
C VAL A 132 -11.14 16.60 4.91
N ARG A 133 -10.08 17.17 5.47
CA ARG A 133 -9.02 16.44 6.15
C ARG A 133 -9.53 15.78 7.43
N ALA A 134 -10.28 16.48 8.27
CA ALA A 134 -10.85 15.94 9.49
C ALA A 134 -11.80 14.76 9.19
N GLU A 135 -12.67 14.89 8.18
CA GLU A 135 -13.57 13.81 7.77
C GLU A 135 -12.82 12.64 7.13
N TRP A 136 -11.77 12.93 6.35
CA TRP A 136 -10.90 11.92 5.78
C TRP A 136 -10.20 11.11 6.88
N GLU A 137 -9.60 11.76 7.88
CA GLU A 137 -8.93 11.11 9.02
C GLU A 137 -9.85 10.12 9.75
N ARG A 138 -11.15 10.45 9.88
CA ARG A 138 -12.15 9.61 10.54
C ARG A 138 -12.64 8.42 9.71
N THR A 139 -12.68 8.56 8.38
CA THR A 139 -13.35 7.61 7.49
C THR A 139 -12.39 6.75 6.68
N SER A 140 -11.84 7.29 5.59
CA SER A 140 -10.97 6.59 4.64
C SER A 140 -9.47 6.70 4.95
N GLY A 141 -9.10 7.63 5.83
CA GLY A 141 -7.73 7.94 6.19
C GLY A 141 -6.92 6.72 6.62
N PRO A 142 -7.41 5.89 7.56
CA PRO A 142 -6.71 4.69 8.00
C PRO A 142 -6.33 3.74 6.86
N PHE A 143 -7.24 3.52 5.90
CA PHE A 143 -6.98 2.66 4.73
C PHE A 143 -5.96 3.29 3.77
N HIS A 144 -6.00 4.60 3.59
CA HIS A 144 -5.00 5.29 2.77
C HIS A 144 -3.62 5.25 3.42
N LYS A 145 -3.55 5.47 4.73
CA LYS A 145 -2.31 5.35 5.53
C LYS A 145 -1.74 3.94 5.45
N GLN A 146 -2.58 2.91 5.57
CA GLN A 146 -2.17 1.51 5.37
C GLN A 146 -1.62 1.26 3.96
N ARG A 147 -2.26 1.80 2.92
CA ARG A 147 -1.77 1.66 1.54
C ARG A 147 -0.41 2.33 1.34
N VAL A 148 -0.21 3.51 1.93
CA VAL A 148 1.07 4.22 1.90
C VAL A 148 2.14 3.43 2.64
N ALA A 149 1.85 2.95 3.85
CA ALA A 149 2.78 2.11 4.62
C ALA A 149 3.17 0.82 3.87
N LYS A 150 2.20 0.19 3.19
CA LYS A 150 2.46 -0.99 2.33
C LYS A 150 3.33 -0.63 1.13
N HIS A 151 3.10 0.52 0.49
CA HIS A 151 3.93 0.99 -0.62
C HIS A 151 5.35 1.31 -0.17
N CYS A 152 5.49 1.94 0.99
CA CYS A 152 6.77 2.27 1.59
C CYS A 152 7.48 1.05 2.19
N GLY A 153 6.95 -0.18 2.14
CA GLY A 153 7.61 -1.38 2.65
C GLY A 153 7.57 -1.59 4.17
N VAL A 154 6.89 -0.71 4.92
CA VAL A 154 6.84 -0.70 6.40
C VAL A 154 6.40 -2.05 6.97
N PHE A 155 5.32 -2.64 6.44
CA PHE A 155 4.80 -3.92 6.93
C PHE A 155 5.69 -5.12 6.60
N ARG A 156 6.41 -5.06 5.48
CA ARG A 156 7.32 -6.13 5.07
C ARG A 156 8.51 -6.19 6.02
N ASP A 157 9.08 -5.03 6.31
CA ASP A 157 10.33 -4.92 7.07
C ASP A 157 10.06 -5.11 8.58
N LEU A 158 9.08 -4.39 9.15
CA LEU A 158 8.80 -4.44 10.61
C LEU A 158 8.00 -5.67 11.06
N PHE A 159 7.02 -6.10 10.25
CA PHE A 159 6.00 -7.08 10.67
C PHE A 159 6.01 -8.35 9.81
N LYS A 160 7.07 -8.59 9.03
CA LYS A 160 7.23 -9.77 8.18
C LYS A 160 6.01 -10.02 7.28
N GLY A 161 5.40 -8.95 6.77
CA GLY A 161 4.24 -9.00 5.87
C GLY A 161 2.88 -8.92 6.55
N ALA A 162 2.80 -8.97 7.89
CA ALA A 162 1.56 -8.72 8.61
C ALA A 162 1.17 -7.24 8.51
N THR A 163 -0.11 -6.98 8.26
CA THR A 163 -0.63 -5.62 8.04
C THR A 163 -1.57 -5.20 9.15
N PHE A 164 -1.66 -3.91 9.41
CA PHE A 164 -2.71 -3.36 10.26
C PHE A 164 -3.26 -2.05 9.71
N THR A 165 -4.45 -1.68 10.17
CA THR A 165 -5.14 -0.44 9.85
C THR A 165 -4.98 0.53 11.03
N PRO A 166 -4.29 1.67 10.87
CA PRO A 166 -4.09 2.64 11.93
C PRO A 166 -5.38 3.43 12.18
N TRP A 167 -6.25 2.90 13.05
CA TRP A 167 -7.51 3.54 13.42
C TRP A 167 -7.31 4.79 14.28
N VAL A 168 -6.29 4.76 15.14
CA VAL A 168 -5.93 5.89 16.02
C VAL A 168 -5.08 6.86 15.21
N SER A 169 -5.53 8.11 15.13
CA SER A 169 -4.78 9.17 14.45
C SER A 169 -3.67 9.68 15.36
N LEU A 170 -2.45 9.25 15.08
CA LEU A 170 -1.23 9.78 15.67
C LEU A 170 -0.83 11.07 14.97
N ARG A 171 -0.69 12.16 15.73
CA ARG A 171 -0.17 13.46 15.28
C ARG A 171 1.17 13.70 15.96
N VAL A 172 2.20 13.93 15.16
CA VAL A 172 3.57 14.15 15.62
C VAL A 172 4.04 15.46 15.03
N GLU A 173 4.56 16.34 15.87
CA GLU A 173 4.98 17.69 15.49
C GLU A 173 6.34 17.98 16.14
N TYR A 174 7.33 18.34 15.32
CA TYR A 174 8.61 18.84 15.82
C TYR A 174 8.52 20.34 16.04
N SER A 175 8.98 20.81 17.20
CA SER A 175 9.13 22.23 17.50
C SER A 175 10.58 22.64 17.29
N GLN A 176 10.83 23.50 16.30
CA GLN A 176 12.13 24.15 16.15
C GLN A 176 12.19 25.40 17.06
N GLU A 177 13.39 25.83 17.43
CA GLU A 177 13.65 26.95 18.36
C GLU A 177 12.95 28.28 17.97
N ASP A 178 12.56 28.46 16.69
CA ASP A 178 11.93 29.67 16.15
C ASP A 178 10.41 29.54 15.85
N GLU A 179 9.63 28.92 16.74
CA GLU A 179 8.14 28.86 16.69
C GLU A 179 7.52 28.10 15.49
N HIS A 180 8.32 27.64 14.53
CA HIS A 180 7.83 26.84 13.41
C HIS A 180 7.60 25.37 13.82
N LEU A 181 6.34 24.94 13.74
CA LEU A 181 5.94 23.55 13.91
C LEU A 181 6.11 22.79 12.58
N VAL A 182 6.87 21.71 12.61
CA VAL A 182 7.05 20.81 11.48
C VAL A 182 6.21 19.54 11.71
N PRO A 183 5.02 19.43 11.09
CA PRO A 183 4.17 18.26 11.26
C PRO A 183 4.74 17.06 10.49
N VAL A 184 4.68 15.89 11.12
CA VAL A 184 5.06 14.62 10.51
C VAL A 184 3.80 13.93 9.98
N TYR A 185 3.86 13.57 8.70
CA TYR A 185 2.83 12.86 7.97
C TYR A 185 3.35 11.50 7.50
N TYR A 186 2.79 10.98 6.40
CA TYR A 186 3.05 9.63 5.91
C TYR A 186 4.08 9.68 4.77
N GLY A 187 5.34 9.92 5.11
CA GLY A 187 6.46 9.95 4.17
C GLY A 187 6.87 11.33 3.66
N ASN A 188 6.49 12.40 4.36
CA ASN A 188 7.08 13.72 4.11
C ASN A 188 8.55 13.74 4.55
N MET A 189 9.32 14.65 3.95
CA MET A 189 10.72 14.86 4.33
C MET A 189 10.79 15.80 5.53
N VAL A 190 11.56 15.40 6.53
CA VAL A 190 11.90 16.19 7.73
C VAL A 190 13.41 16.18 7.85
N THR A 191 14.02 17.34 8.09
CA THR A 191 15.48 17.41 8.17
C THR A 191 15.98 16.95 9.55
N PRO A 192 17.20 16.38 9.65
CA PRO A 192 17.76 16.03 10.95
C PRO A 192 17.89 17.22 11.91
N SER A 193 18.09 18.41 11.38
CA SER A 193 18.13 19.66 12.14
C SER A 193 16.77 19.99 12.78
N GLU A 194 15.67 19.79 12.05
CA GLU A 194 14.31 19.94 12.58
C GLU A 194 13.98 18.88 13.63
N ALA A 195 14.51 17.66 13.47
CA ALA A 195 14.28 16.53 14.36
C ALA A 195 15.36 16.38 15.46
N SER A 196 16.04 17.47 15.82
CA SER A 196 17.08 17.46 16.86
C SER A 196 16.49 17.26 18.27
N SER A 197 15.31 17.82 18.53
CA SER A 197 14.60 17.70 19.81
C SER A 197 13.49 16.62 19.73
N PRO A 198 13.07 16.03 20.86
CA PRO A 198 11.97 15.09 20.88
C PRO A 198 10.67 15.78 20.42
N PRO A 199 9.85 15.12 19.57
CA PRO A 199 8.64 15.73 19.05
C PRO A 199 7.52 15.79 20.09
N THR A 200 6.60 16.72 19.88
CA THR A 200 5.30 16.71 20.56
C THR A 200 4.38 15.72 19.84
N VAL A 201 3.86 14.75 20.59
CA VAL A 201 3.00 13.71 20.05
C VAL A 201 1.63 13.78 20.73
N SER A 202 0.57 13.69 19.93
CA SER A 202 -0.81 13.71 20.39
C SER A 202 -1.65 12.67 19.66
N TYR A 203 -2.54 12.01 20.40
CA TYR A 203 -3.47 11.03 19.86
C TYR A 203 -4.75 10.94 20.71
N GLU A 204 -5.82 10.42 20.12
CA GLU A 204 -7.09 10.20 20.82
C GLU A 204 -7.02 8.89 21.62
N ALA A 205 -7.15 8.98 22.94
CA ALA A 205 -7.02 7.86 23.87
C ALA A 205 -8.19 7.79 24.86
N ASP A 206 -8.61 6.56 25.18
CA ASP A 206 -9.63 6.31 26.20
C ASP A 206 -9.06 6.57 27.60
N LYS A 207 -9.90 7.02 28.54
CA LYS A 207 -9.49 7.20 29.94
C LYS A 207 -9.09 5.85 30.54
N GLY A 208 -7.88 5.78 31.12
CA GLY A 208 -7.36 4.57 31.74
C GLY A 208 -6.74 3.55 30.76
N SER A 209 -6.65 3.88 29.47
CA SER A 209 -5.88 3.08 28.52
C SER A 209 -4.37 3.33 28.66
N LEU A 210 -3.58 2.29 28.41
CA LEU A 210 -2.12 2.35 28.41
C LEU A 210 -1.60 2.19 26.99
N TRP A 211 -0.56 2.96 26.66
CA TRP A 211 0.02 3.00 25.32
C TRP A 211 1.54 2.93 25.35
N THR A 212 2.10 2.43 24.26
CA THR A 212 3.55 2.42 24.02
C THR A 212 3.83 3.12 22.70
N LEU A 213 4.74 4.09 22.74
CA LEU A 213 5.24 4.81 21.58
C LEU A 213 6.65 4.32 21.24
N LEU A 214 6.87 4.01 19.97
CA LEU A 214 8.12 3.49 19.44
C LEU A 214 8.52 4.28 18.19
N LEU A 215 9.76 4.76 18.13
CA LEU A 215 10.37 5.33 16.94
C LEU A 215 11.53 4.43 16.48
N THR A 216 11.39 3.88 15.28
CA THR A 216 12.37 2.96 14.65
C THR A 216 12.83 3.51 13.30
N ASN A 217 14.07 3.18 12.94
CA ASN A 217 14.66 3.39 11.63
C ASN A 217 15.17 2.05 11.05
N PRO A 218 14.42 1.43 10.12
CA PRO A 218 14.85 0.19 9.46
C PRO A 218 15.98 0.38 8.44
N ASP A 219 16.19 1.59 7.91
CA ASP A 219 17.20 1.84 6.86
C ASP A 219 18.54 2.33 7.43
N GLY A 220 18.55 2.71 8.72
CA GLY A 220 19.67 3.43 9.33
C GLY A 220 20.85 2.57 9.75
N HIS A 221 20.69 1.24 9.80
CA HIS A 221 21.67 0.38 10.45
C HIS A 221 22.94 0.20 9.61
N LEU A 222 24.10 0.54 10.19
CA LEU A 222 25.37 0.66 9.45
C LEU A 222 26.08 -0.68 9.17
N ARG A 223 25.73 -1.74 9.92
CA ARG A 223 26.43 -3.05 9.88
C ARG A 223 25.57 -4.15 9.27
N ASP A 224 24.44 -4.45 9.93
CA ASP A 224 23.46 -5.44 9.52
C ASP A 224 22.30 -4.80 8.75
N ALA A 225 21.96 -5.38 7.60
CA ALA A 225 20.88 -4.88 6.75
C ALA A 225 19.46 -5.21 7.27
N ASP A 226 19.33 -6.24 8.11
CA ASP A 226 18.06 -6.69 8.67
C ASP A 226 17.79 -6.12 10.08
N SER A 227 18.73 -5.34 10.61
CA SER A 227 18.64 -4.74 11.94
C SER A 227 18.17 -3.30 11.87
N GLU A 228 17.50 -2.84 12.92
CA GLU A 228 16.94 -1.48 12.98
C GLU A 228 17.56 -0.69 14.14
N TYR A 229 17.60 0.63 14.01
CA TYR A 229 17.91 1.49 15.16
C TYR A 229 16.64 1.91 15.89
N LEU A 230 16.64 1.68 17.19
CA LEU A 230 15.66 2.23 18.11
C LEU A 230 16.06 3.65 18.48
N HIS A 231 15.24 4.62 18.08
CA HIS A 231 15.48 6.04 18.33
C HIS A 231 14.72 6.57 19.54
N TRP A 232 13.54 6.02 19.85
CA TRP A 232 12.77 6.46 21.00
C TRP A 232 11.80 5.37 21.44
N LEU A 233 11.71 5.11 22.75
CA LEU A 233 10.77 4.15 23.31
C LEU A 233 10.20 4.67 24.63
N VAL A 234 8.90 4.94 24.62
CA VAL A 234 8.14 5.35 25.82
C VAL A 234 7.02 4.34 26.04
N THR A 235 6.98 3.76 27.23
CA THR A 235 6.08 2.65 27.57
C THR A 235 5.12 3.05 28.68
N ASN A 236 4.01 2.32 28.81
CA ASN A 236 3.04 2.49 29.89
C ASN A 236 2.53 3.95 30.00
N ILE A 237 2.30 4.60 28.86
CA ILE A 237 1.78 5.97 28.78
C ILE A 237 0.31 5.95 29.19
N PRO A 238 -0.10 6.67 30.26
CA PRO A 238 -1.48 6.73 30.67
C PRO A 238 -2.27 7.73 29.79
N GLY A 239 -3.23 7.22 29.02
CA GLY A 239 -4.08 8.04 28.16
C GLY A 239 -3.29 8.69 27.02
N ASN A 240 -3.14 10.03 27.07
CA ASN A 240 -2.42 10.83 26.06
C ASN A 240 -1.24 11.60 26.67
N ASP A 241 -0.91 11.37 27.94
CA ASP A 241 0.16 12.12 28.61
C ASP A 241 1.51 11.38 28.50
N ILE A 242 2.24 11.66 27.43
CA ILE A 242 3.50 10.98 27.10
C ILE A 242 4.57 11.24 28.17
N LYS A 243 4.52 12.39 28.84
CA LYS A 243 5.51 12.76 29.87
C LYS A 243 5.39 11.91 31.13
N SER A 244 4.22 11.35 31.43
CA SER A 244 4.05 10.42 32.54
C SER A 244 4.32 8.96 32.17
N GLY A 245 4.58 8.68 30.89
CA GLY A 245 5.07 7.37 30.45
C GLY A 245 6.50 7.09 30.95
N LYS A 246 6.84 5.81 31.02
CA LYS A 246 8.20 5.36 31.37
C LYS A 246 9.06 5.34 30.11
N GLU A 247 10.00 6.25 30.02
CA GLU A 247 11.00 6.28 28.95
C GLU A 247 12.01 5.13 29.16
N ILE A 248 12.05 4.20 28.21
CA ILE A 248 12.92 3.01 28.21
C ILE A 248 14.16 3.25 27.36
N CYS A 249 14.01 4.01 26.27
CA CYS A 249 15.09 4.47 25.42
C CYS A 249 14.89 5.96 25.16
N HIS A 250 15.88 6.77 25.53
CA HIS A 250 15.86 8.21 25.28
C HIS A 250 15.80 8.52 23.80
N TYR A 251 15.22 9.69 23.49
CA TYR A 251 15.18 10.21 22.14
C TYR A 251 16.59 10.42 21.59
N LEU A 252 16.93 9.63 20.58
CA LEU A 252 18.14 9.75 19.79
C LEU A 252 17.80 10.48 18.48
N PRO A 253 18.35 11.68 18.24
CA PRO A 253 18.13 12.40 16.99
C PRO A 253 18.50 11.56 15.77
N PRO A 254 17.83 11.74 14.63
CA PRO A 254 18.16 11.02 13.40
C PRO A 254 19.56 11.40 12.91
N PHE A 255 20.40 10.39 12.62
CA PHE A 255 21.76 10.58 12.11
C PHE A 255 21.97 9.84 10.77
N PRO A 256 21.25 10.19 9.69
CA PRO A 256 21.46 9.55 8.39
C PRO A 256 22.89 9.82 7.89
N ALA A 257 23.60 8.77 7.50
CA ALA A 257 24.96 8.89 6.99
C ALA A 257 24.97 9.54 5.60
N MET A 258 26.03 10.29 5.30
CA MET A 258 26.13 10.95 3.99
C MET A 258 26.27 9.91 2.87
N GLY A 259 25.40 9.99 1.86
CA GLY A 259 25.43 9.11 0.68
C GLY A 259 24.61 7.82 0.80
N THR A 260 23.91 7.58 1.91
CA THR A 260 23.02 6.41 2.07
C THR A 260 21.60 6.64 1.54
N GLY A 261 21.27 7.88 1.16
CA GLY A 261 19.97 8.24 0.60
C GLY A 261 18.96 8.64 1.68
N TYR A 262 17.67 8.42 1.40
CA TYR A 262 16.58 8.76 2.32
C TYR A 262 16.28 7.60 3.25
N HIS A 263 16.24 7.87 4.55
CA HIS A 263 15.91 6.88 5.58
C HIS A 263 14.47 7.07 6.03
N ARG A 264 13.75 5.98 6.23
CA ARG A 264 12.38 6.00 6.75
C ARG A 264 12.42 5.98 8.27
N PHE A 265 11.83 6.98 8.90
CA PHE A 265 11.60 7.00 10.35
C PHE A 265 10.13 6.71 10.62
N ILE A 266 9.86 5.73 11.47
CA ILE A 266 8.52 5.18 11.64
C ILE A 266 8.11 5.30 13.10
N PHE A 267 7.08 6.11 13.35
CA PHE A 267 6.39 6.15 14.63
C PHE A 267 5.32 5.06 14.69
N LEU A 268 5.43 4.20 15.70
CA LEU A 268 4.48 3.15 16.01
C LEU A 268 3.83 3.43 17.36
N LEU A 269 2.50 3.32 17.39
CA LEU A 269 1.71 3.46 18.61
C LEU A 269 0.99 2.13 18.88
N PHE A 270 1.27 1.52 20.02
CA PHE A 270 0.66 0.28 20.48
C PHE A 270 -0.32 0.55 21.62
N LYS A 271 -1.50 -0.07 21.56
CA LYS A 271 -2.45 -0.10 22.68
C LYS A 271 -2.10 -1.29 23.57
N GLN A 272 -1.87 -1.05 24.86
CA GLN A 272 -1.61 -2.10 25.84
C GLN A 272 -2.92 -2.50 26.53
N GLU A 273 -3.09 -3.80 26.81
CA GLU A 273 -4.22 -4.31 27.59
C GLU A 273 -4.04 -4.10 29.09
N GLY A 274 -2.79 -3.99 29.55
CA GLY A 274 -2.42 -3.72 30.93
C GLY A 274 -0.97 -3.26 31.04
N PRO A 275 -0.49 -2.96 32.26
CA PRO A 275 0.90 -2.59 32.51
C PRO A 275 1.82 -3.75 32.12
N ILE A 276 2.81 -3.46 31.27
CA ILE A 276 3.82 -4.43 30.86
C ILE A 276 5.16 -4.02 31.48
N ASP A 277 5.90 -4.99 31.99
CA ASP A 277 7.27 -4.74 32.45
C ASP A 277 8.24 -4.83 31.25
N PHE A 278 9.00 -3.75 31.04
CA PHE A 278 10.00 -3.62 29.98
C PHE A 278 11.41 -3.56 30.57
N SER A 279 11.63 -4.20 31.71
CA SER A 279 12.91 -4.19 32.42
C SER A 279 14.06 -4.72 31.55
N GLU A 280 13.84 -5.77 30.76
CA GLU A 280 14.82 -6.36 29.83
C GLU A 280 15.24 -5.41 28.69
N ASP A 281 14.34 -4.53 28.26
CA ASP A 281 14.56 -3.61 27.13
C ASP A 281 15.16 -2.26 27.56
N THR A 282 15.40 -2.07 28.86
CA THR A 282 15.88 -0.81 29.42
C THR A 282 17.28 -0.49 28.91
N ARG A 283 17.44 0.70 28.35
CA ARG A 283 18.75 1.20 27.90
C ARG A 283 19.28 2.25 28.87
N PRO A 284 20.61 2.30 29.07
CA PRO A 284 21.21 3.34 29.90
C PRO A 284 21.01 4.72 29.28
N THR A 285 20.81 5.72 30.14
CA THR A 285 20.88 7.14 29.79
C THR A 285 22.29 7.48 29.26
N PRO A 286 22.42 8.16 28.12
CA PRO A 286 23.70 8.74 27.70
C PRO A 286 24.17 9.86 28.63
#